data_AF-U1N190-F1
#
_entry.id   AF-U1N190-F1
#
_cell.length_a   1.000
_cell.length_b   1.000
_cell.length_c   1.000
_cell.angle_alpha   90.00
_cell.angle_beta   90.00
_cell.angle_gamma   90.00
#
_symmetry.space_group_name_H-M   'P 1'
#
loop_
_entity.id
_entity.type
_entity.pdbx_description
1 polymer ?
#
loop_
_entity_poly.entity_id
_entity_poly.type
_entity_poly.pdbx_seq_one_letter_code
_entity_poly.pdbx_strand_id
1 'polypeptide(L)'
;MTESWESAGSDFYEEVFQTFDSHPSWQYDDWVSRGDAPENSAAAPETGQRVEYRFEHSDTGAVISVGIPDLTGETPHAVSGTVSQGLTVAASDLHDELLSGLEEAQAGISESVAGGTDTYVEPVGDLRNVARIRVPFGYDEQRLEDSLDVASEVSERVDDMHSEVLGTLDQYAER
;
A
#
# COMPACT_ATOMS: atom_id res chain seq x y z
N MET A 1 14.60 -24.57 6.54
CA MET A 1 14.02 -24.86 5.22
C MET A 1 13.73 -23.49 4.64
N THR A 2 14.39 -23.10 3.56
CA THR A 2 14.10 -21.83 2.89
C THR A 2 12.82 -22.04 2.09
N GLU A 3 11.72 -21.51 2.59
CA GLU A 3 10.45 -21.46 1.85
C GLU A 3 10.71 -20.69 0.55
N SER A 4 10.58 -21.39 -0.58
CA SER A 4 10.70 -20.83 -1.92
C SER A 4 9.32 -20.66 -2.53
N TRP A 5 9.22 -19.82 -3.55
CA TRP A 5 7.99 -19.65 -4.33
C TRP A 5 7.46 -20.98 -4.89
N GLU A 6 8.34 -21.98 -5.09
CA GLU A 6 7.98 -23.34 -5.53
C GLU A 6 7.21 -24.14 -4.46
N SER A 7 7.23 -23.68 -3.21
CA SER A 7 6.49 -24.27 -2.08
C SER A 7 5.28 -23.46 -1.62
N ALA A 8 5.12 -22.22 -2.11
CA ALA A 8 3.99 -21.36 -1.79
C ALA A 8 2.77 -21.80 -2.61
N GLY A 9 1.88 -22.58 -1.98
CA GLY A 9 0.62 -23.02 -2.58
C GLY A 9 -0.49 -21.97 -2.49
N SER A 10 -1.67 -22.32 -3.02
CA SER A 10 -2.90 -21.52 -2.92
C SER A 10 -3.19 -21.02 -1.51
N ASP A 11 -3.03 -21.90 -0.54
CA ASP A 11 -3.42 -21.69 0.85
C ASP A 11 -2.59 -20.58 1.49
N PHE A 12 -1.29 -20.49 1.15
CA PHE A 12 -0.41 -19.42 1.62
C PHE A 12 -0.87 -18.04 1.14
N TYR A 13 -1.25 -17.92 -0.13
CA TYR A 13 -1.74 -16.66 -0.68
C TYR A 13 -3.12 -16.31 -0.13
N GLU A 14 -3.98 -17.30 0.07
CA GLU A 14 -5.27 -17.13 0.74
C GLU A 14 -5.10 -16.59 2.16
N GLU A 15 -4.16 -17.14 2.96
CA GLU A 15 -3.85 -16.65 4.31
C GLU A 15 -3.34 -15.19 4.30
N VAL A 16 -2.44 -14.85 3.37
CA VAL A 16 -1.98 -13.46 3.22
C VAL A 16 -3.16 -12.54 2.93
N PHE A 17 -3.96 -12.82 1.90
CA PHE A 17 -5.06 -11.94 1.51
C PHE A 17 -6.17 -11.88 2.55
N GLN A 18 -6.43 -12.98 3.26
CA GLN A 18 -7.37 -13.00 4.38
C GLN A 18 -6.89 -12.08 5.52
N THR A 19 -5.59 -12.00 5.77
CA THR A 19 -5.04 -11.05 6.75
C THR A 19 -5.37 -9.61 6.35
N PHE A 20 -5.17 -9.24 5.08
CA PHE A 20 -5.55 -7.90 4.57
C PHE A 20 -7.07 -7.65 4.69
N ASP A 21 -7.90 -8.60 4.27
CA ASP A 21 -9.37 -8.47 4.27
C ASP A 21 -9.98 -8.43 5.68
N SER A 22 -9.34 -9.08 6.65
CA SER A 22 -9.78 -9.09 8.04
C SER A 22 -9.37 -7.85 8.84
N HIS A 23 -8.46 -7.03 8.30
CA HIS A 23 -7.96 -5.86 8.98
C HIS A 23 -9.04 -4.78 9.10
N PRO A 24 -9.27 -4.19 10.29
CA PRO A 24 -10.41 -3.30 10.53
C PRO A 24 -10.40 -2.04 9.65
N SER A 25 -9.21 -1.53 9.33
CA SER A 25 -9.04 -0.29 8.55
C SER A 25 -9.01 -0.49 7.04
N TRP A 26 -8.81 -1.72 6.54
CA TRP A 26 -8.59 -1.98 5.11
C TRP A 26 -9.68 -2.90 4.57
N GLN A 27 -10.54 -2.38 3.70
CA GLN A 27 -11.68 -3.12 3.14
C GLN A 27 -11.41 -3.50 1.70
N TYR A 28 -11.70 -4.75 1.33
CA TYR A 28 -11.53 -5.21 -0.04
C TYR A 28 -12.40 -4.42 -1.04
N ASP A 29 -11.76 -3.86 -2.07
CA ASP A 29 -12.41 -3.14 -3.16
C ASP A 29 -12.63 -4.07 -4.37
N ASP A 30 -13.84 -4.65 -4.43
CA ASP A 30 -14.28 -5.54 -5.50
C ASP A 30 -14.44 -4.83 -6.86
N TRP A 31 -14.60 -3.49 -6.88
CA TRP A 31 -14.89 -2.76 -8.11
C TRP A 31 -13.68 -2.61 -9.05
N VAL A 32 -12.47 -2.70 -8.50
CA VAL A 32 -11.23 -2.35 -9.20
C VAL A 32 -10.29 -3.54 -9.42
N SER A 33 -10.67 -4.74 -8.97
CA SER A 33 -9.89 -5.96 -9.20
C SER A 33 -9.80 -6.29 -10.70
N ARG A 34 -8.64 -6.02 -11.31
CA ARG A 34 -8.28 -6.49 -12.65
C ARG A 34 -7.80 -7.93 -12.54
N GLY A 35 -8.75 -8.84 -12.39
CA GLY A 35 -8.52 -10.27 -12.31
C GLY A 35 -9.76 -10.91 -11.70
N ASP A 36 -10.25 -11.98 -12.31
CA ASP A 36 -11.39 -12.74 -11.79
C ASP A 36 -11.19 -13.09 -10.31
N ALA A 37 -12.31 -13.23 -9.59
CA ALA A 37 -12.47 -13.49 -8.14
C ALA A 37 -11.29 -14.19 -7.42
N PRO A 38 -11.07 -13.94 -6.10
CA PRO A 38 -9.94 -14.44 -5.31
C PRO A 38 -9.56 -15.93 -5.52
N GLU A 39 -10.55 -16.75 -5.84
CA GLU A 39 -10.43 -18.17 -6.23
C GLU A 39 -9.55 -18.45 -7.46
N ASN A 40 -9.38 -17.50 -8.40
CA ASN A 40 -8.50 -17.65 -9.58
C ASN A 40 -7.04 -17.29 -9.28
N SER A 41 -6.80 -16.63 -8.16
CA SER A 41 -5.50 -16.05 -7.80
C SER A 41 -4.59 -17.01 -7.06
N ALA A 42 -5.18 -17.99 -6.38
CA ALA A 42 -4.49 -19.14 -5.81
C ALA A 42 -3.69 -19.93 -6.87
N ALA A 43 -4.10 -19.88 -8.14
CA ALA A 43 -3.41 -20.51 -9.28
C ALA A 43 -2.55 -19.53 -10.11
N ALA A 44 -2.52 -18.25 -9.74
CA ALA A 44 -1.76 -17.21 -10.46
C ALA A 44 -0.23 -17.46 -10.48
N PRO A 45 0.42 -17.94 -9.40
CA PRO A 45 1.84 -18.30 -9.42
C PRO A 45 2.17 -19.35 -10.49
N GLU A 46 1.28 -20.33 -10.68
CA GLU A 46 1.47 -21.46 -11.61
C GLU A 46 1.14 -21.08 -13.06
N THR A 47 0.26 -20.11 -13.26
CA THR A 47 -0.21 -19.66 -14.58
C THR A 47 0.54 -18.45 -15.12
N GLY A 48 1.38 -17.81 -14.30
CA GLY A 48 2.08 -16.56 -14.64
C GLY A 48 1.13 -15.37 -14.83
N GLN A 49 -0.12 -15.48 -14.37
CA GLN A 49 -1.06 -14.37 -14.39
C GLN A 49 -0.72 -13.37 -13.29
N ARG A 50 -0.74 -12.08 -13.63
CA ARG A 50 -0.63 -11.01 -12.63
C ARG A 50 -2.01 -10.81 -12.03
N VAL A 51 -2.13 -11.08 -10.75
CA VAL A 51 -3.31 -10.72 -9.96
C VAL A 51 -2.95 -9.52 -9.10
N GLU A 52 -3.84 -8.53 -9.13
CA GLU A 52 -3.77 -7.31 -8.32
C GLU A 52 -5.03 -7.24 -7.46
N TYR A 53 -4.83 -7.16 -6.15
CA TYR A 53 -5.87 -6.94 -5.15
C TYR A 53 -5.81 -5.52 -4.64
N ARG A 54 -6.97 -4.96 -4.35
CA ARG A 54 -7.10 -3.61 -3.83
C ARG A 54 -7.88 -3.60 -2.54
N PHE A 55 -7.37 -2.84 -1.58
CA PHE A 55 -8.01 -2.61 -0.29
C PHE A 55 -8.06 -1.11 -0.03
N GLU A 56 -9.25 -0.58 0.25
CA GLU A 56 -9.48 0.82 0.54
C GLU A 56 -9.48 1.06 2.06
N HIS A 57 -8.82 2.13 2.49
CA HIS A 57 -8.79 2.55 3.87
C HIS A 57 -10.12 3.20 4.25
N SER A 58 -10.75 2.74 5.33
CA SER A 58 -12.10 3.15 5.74
C SER A 58 -12.26 4.65 5.97
N ASP A 59 -11.20 5.31 6.45
CA ASP A 59 -11.28 6.68 6.95
C ASP A 59 -10.61 7.71 6.04
N THR A 60 -9.67 7.29 5.20
CA THR A 60 -8.83 8.20 4.39
C THR A 60 -9.02 8.00 2.88
N GLY A 61 -9.68 6.91 2.46
CA GLY A 61 -9.82 6.55 1.04
C GLY A 61 -8.49 6.18 0.37
N ALA A 62 -7.41 5.96 1.15
CA ALA A 62 -6.17 5.43 0.62
C ALA A 62 -6.38 4.01 0.09
N VAL A 63 -5.60 3.61 -0.92
CA VAL A 63 -5.73 2.29 -1.54
C VAL A 63 -4.44 1.52 -1.45
N ILE A 64 -4.44 0.39 -0.74
CA ILE A 64 -3.42 -0.63 -0.89
C ILE A 64 -3.68 -1.39 -2.18
N SER A 65 -2.70 -1.39 -3.10
CA SER A 65 -2.71 -2.26 -4.28
C SER A 65 -1.58 -3.28 -4.13
N VAL A 66 -1.92 -4.55 -3.94
CA VAL A 66 -0.95 -5.65 -3.76
C VAL A 66 -1.11 -6.68 -4.85
N GLY A 67 0.00 -7.26 -5.29
CA GLY A 67 -0.02 -8.33 -6.27
C GLY A 67 1.06 -9.36 -6.04
N ILE A 68 0.87 -10.52 -6.66
CA ILE A 68 1.87 -11.57 -6.70
C ILE A 68 2.95 -11.11 -7.71
N PRO A 69 4.20 -10.91 -7.26
CA PRO A 69 5.26 -10.44 -8.13
C PRO A 69 5.64 -11.53 -9.14
N ASP A 70 6.32 -11.13 -10.21
CA ASP A 70 6.91 -12.07 -11.16
C ASP A 70 8.00 -12.89 -10.46
N LEU A 71 7.67 -14.13 -10.13
CA LEU A 71 8.50 -15.08 -9.38
C LEU A 71 9.76 -15.52 -10.15
N THR A 72 9.90 -15.12 -11.42
CA THR A 72 11.06 -15.40 -12.26
C THR A 72 12.19 -14.37 -12.10
N GLY A 73 11.98 -13.30 -11.33
CA GLY A 73 12.93 -12.21 -11.09
C GLY A 73 13.84 -12.37 -9.85
N GLU A 74 14.78 -11.43 -9.68
CA GLU A 74 15.82 -11.43 -8.64
C GLU A 74 15.34 -11.08 -7.21
N THR A 75 14.03 -10.89 -6.97
CA THR A 75 13.50 -10.45 -5.65
C THR A 75 12.56 -11.49 -5.04
N PRO A 76 12.95 -12.15 -3.93
CA PRO A 76 12.16 -13.24 -3.32
C PRO A 76 11.11 -12.69 -2.35
N HIS A 77 10.09 -12.00 -2.87
CA HIS A 77 8.92 -11.63 -2.08
C HIS A 77 7.69 -12.41 -2.55
N ALA A 78 6.83 -12.77 -1.60
CA ALA A 78 5.58 -13.45 -1.84
C ALA A 78 4.54 -12.50 -2.44
N VAL A 79 4.39 -11.32 -1.83
CA VAL A 79 3.44 -10.29 -2.25
C VAL A 79 4.13 -8.93 -2.19
N SER A 80 3.87 -8.08 -3.19
CA SER A 80 4.36 -6.70 -3.20
C SER A 80 3.22 -5.76 -3.59
N GLY A 81 3.19 -4.60 -2.94
CA GLY A 81 2.19 -3.58 -3.23
C GLY A 81 2.58 -2.17 -2.80
N THR A 82 1.72 -1.22 -3.11
CA THR A 82 1.86 0.19 -2.72
C THR A 82 0.62 0.68 -2.01
N VAL A 83 0.81 1.53 -1.01
CA VAL A 83 -0.25 2.34 -0.41
C VAL A 83 -0.33 3.63 -1.23
N SER A 84 -1.42 3.81 -1.95
CA SER A 84 -1.65 4.97 -2.80
C SER A 84 -2.62 5.93 -2.15
N GLN A 85 -2.21 7.17 -1.98
CA GLN A 85 -3.03 8.24 -1.42
C GLN A 85 -2.59 9.55 -2.03
N GLY A 86 -3.26 9.94 -3.12
CA GLY A 86 -2.91 11.14 -3.87
C GLY A 86 -3.62 12.37 -3.31
N LEU A 87 -2.89 13.46 -3.17
CA LEU A 87 -3.49 14.77 -2.96
C LEU A 87 -4.30 15.19 -4.20
N THR A 88 -5.62 15.30 -4.07
CA THR A 88 -6.50 15.70 -5.19
C THR A 88 -6.51 17.23 -5.31
N VAL A 89 -5.45 17.79 -5.86
CA VAL A 89 -5.42 19.20 -6.33
C VAL A 89 -5.31 19.20 -7.84
N ALA A 90 -5.92 20.20 -8.49
CA ALA A 90 -5.67 20.41 -9.90
C ALA A 90 -4.17 20.72 -10.06
N ALA A 91 -3.42 19.81 -10.70
CA ALA A 91 -1.98 19.92 -10.92
C ALA A 91 -1.55 21.21 -11.65
N SER A 92 -2.51 21.98 -12.16
CA SER A 92 -2.32 23.30 -12.78
C SER A 92 -2.08 24.43 -11.78
N ASP A 93 -2.49 24.25 -10.52
CA ASP A 93 -2.43 25.27 -9.46
C ASP A 93 -1.25 25.07 -8.50
N LEU A 94 -0.58 23.90 -8.62
CA LEU A 94 0.66 23.48 -7.96
C LEU A 94 1.91 24.29 -8.41
N HIS A 95 2.51 25.14 -7.58
CA HIS A 95 3.88 25.62 -7.84
C HIS A 95 4.92 24.54 -7.51
N ASP A 96 6.01 24.43 -8.28
CA ASP A 96 7.05 23.39 -8.12
C ASP A 96 7.63 23.32 -6.70
N GLU A 97 7.84 24.47 -6.03
CA GLU A 97 8.35 24.52 -4.65
C GLU A 97 7.37 23.90 -3.63
N LEU A 98 6.07 24.08 -3.85
CA LEU A 98 5.04 23.48 -2.99
C LEU A 98 4.96 21.97 -3.22
N LEU A 99 5.05 21.52 -4.48
CA LEU A 99 5.09 20.09 -4.82
C LEU A 99 6.27 19.38 -4.16
N SER A 100 7.48 19.95 -4.27
CA SER A 100 8.67 19.39 -3.61
C SER A 100 8.55 19.40 -2.09
N GLY A 101 7.98 20.47 -1.50
CA GLY A 101 7.74 20.52 -0.06
C GLY A 101 6.74 19.45 0.42
N LEU A 102 5.70 19.15 -0.36
CA LEU A 102 4.75 18.08 -0.08
C LEU A 102 5.40 16.70 -0.22
N GLU A 103 6.23 16.48 -1.25
CA GLU A 103 7.00 15.25 -1.42
C GLU A 103 7.91 14.99 -0.22
N GLU A 104 8.64 16.00 0.23
CA GLU A 104 9.52 15.91 1.40
C GLU A 104 8.74 15.66 2.68
N ALA A 105 7.60 16.34 2.88
CA ALA A 105 6.76 16.16 4.06
C ALA A 105 6.16 14.74 4.11
N GLN A 106 5.63 14.26 2.98
CA GLN A 106 5.07 12.91 2.88
C GLN A 106 6.14 11.84 3.09
N ALA A 107 7.31 11.99 2.46
CA ALA A 107 8.45 11.09 2.67
C ALA A 107 8.90 11.10 4.14
N GLY A 108 8.90 12.27 4.78
CA GLY A 108 9.22 12.42 6.21
C GLY A 108 8.23 11.69 7.13
N ILE A 109 6.93 11.75 6.83
CA ILE A 109 5.90 10.97 7.56
C ILE A 109 6.17 9.48 7.39
N SER A 110 6.32 9.04 6.14
CA SER A 110 6.53 7.63 5.81
C SER A 110 7.78 7.07 6.50
N GLU A 111 8.90 7.80 6.44
CA GLU A 111 10.15 7.42 7.12
C GLU A 111 9.99 7.41 8.64
N SER A 112 9.29 8.39 9.22
CA SER A 112 9.09 8.48 10.67
C SER A 112 8.25 7.33 11.23
N VAL A 113 7.29 6.82 10.46
CA VAL A 113 6.40 5.75 10.91
C VAL A 113 6.99 4.39 10.53
N ALA A 114 7.41 4.20 9.27
CA ALA A 114 7.87 2.90 8.77
C ALA A 114 9.38 2.65 9.02
N GLY A 115 10.25 3.66 8.87
CA GLY A 115 11.71 3.50 8.78
C GLY A 115 12.40 2.95 10.05
N GLY A 116 11.73 2.97 11.20
CA GLY A 116 12.24 2.45 12.47
C GLY A 116 11.53 1.19 12.99
N THR A 117 10.59 0.64 12.22
CA THR A 117 9.73 -0.47 12.67
C THR A 117 10.17 -1.78 12.04
N ASP A 118 10.02 -2.88 12.79
CA ASP A 118 10.28 -4.23 12.28
C ASP A 118 9.05 -4.75 11.52
N THR A 119 8.73 -4.09 10.41
CA THR A 119 7.53 -4.35 9.59
C THR A 119 7.90 -4.68 8.14
N TYR A 120 6.88 -4.99 7.34
CA TYR A 120 6.97 -5.21 5.89
C TYR A 120 6.71 -3.93 5.09
N VAL A 121 6.61 -2.77 5.74
CA VAL A 121 6.37 -1.48 5.10
C VAL A 121 7.69 -0.76 4.87
N GLU A 122 7.90 -0.29 3.64
CA GLU A 122 9.04 0.52 3.23
C GLU A 122 8.55 1.93 2.89
N PRO A 123 9.27 2.98 3.30
CA PRO A 123 8.94 4.34 2.93
C PRO A 123 9.17 4.59 1.43
N VAL A 124 8.34 5.45 0.85
CA VAL A 124 8.40 5.84 -0.57
C VAL A 124 8.36 7.36 -0.68
N GLY A 125 9.21 7.91 -1.55
CA GLY A 125 9.20 9.33 -1.90
C GLY A 125 8.49 9.59 -3.23
N ASP A 126 7.16 9.49 -3.25
CA ASP A 126 6.33 9.77 -4.43
C ASP A 126 4.95 10.31 -4.00
N LEU A 127 4.46 11.42 -4.57
CA LEU A 127 3.19 12.06 -4.15
C LEU A 127 1.93 11.19 -4.29
N ARG A 128 1.99 10.11 -5.07
CA ARG A 128 0.85 9.22 -5.25
C ARG A 128 0.93 8.03 -4.30
N ASN A 129 2.13 7.67 -3.85
CA ASN A 129 2.38 6.47 -3.08
C ASN A 129 3.10 6.81 -1.79
N VAL A 130 2.41 6.61 -0.67
CA VAL A 130 2.89 6.99 0.66
C VAL A 130 3.76 5.90 1.27
N ALA A 131 3.58 4.65 0.87
CA ALA A 131 4.35 3.52 1.36
C ALA A 131 4.37 2.37 0.35
N ARG A 132 5.28 1.41 0.56
CA ARG A 132 5.35 0.14 -0.18
C ARG A 132 5.27 -1.01 0.81
N ILE A 133 4.52 -2.05 0.48
CA ILE A 133 4.41 -3.26 1.31
C ILE A 133 5.11 -4.42 0.58
N ARG A 134 5.98 -5.14 1.27
CA ARG A 134 6.70 -6.32 0.75
C ARG A 134 6.66 -7.48 1.74
N VAL A 135 5.77 -8.43 1.47
CA VAL A 135 5.62 -9.63 2.29
C VAL A 135 6.58 -10.71 1.79
N PRO A 136 7.52 -11.21 2.60
CA PRO A 136 8.44 -12.28 2.20
C PRO A 136 7.76 -13.66 2.21
N PHE A 137 8.40 -14.65 1.58
CA PHE A 137 8.06 -16.06 1.80
C PHE A 137 8.40 -16.44 3.24
N GLY A 138 7.48 -17.11 3.95
CA GLY A 138 7.60 -17.42 5.38
C GLY A 138 7.36 -16.20 6.29
N TYR A 139 6.42 -15.33 5.91
CA TYR A 139 6.04 -14.18 6.72
C TYR A 139 5.48 -14.59 8.09
N ASP A 140 5.57 -13.68 9.04
CA ASP A 140 4.91 -13.79 10.33
C ASP A 140 3.58 -13.01 10.26
N GLU A 141 2.48 -13.68 10.60
CA GLU A 141 1.13 -13.12 10.51
C GLU A 141 0.97 -11.88 11.38
N GLN A 142 1.44 -11.92 12.63
CA GLN A 142 1.41 -10.76 13.52
C GLN A 142 2.18 -9.58 12.94
N ARG A 143 3.36 -9.84 12.35
CA ARG A 143 4.12 -8.79 11.67
C ARG A 143 3.40 -8.24 10.45
N LEU A 144 2.63 -9.04 9.72
CA LEU A 144 1.80 -8.56 8.63
C LEU A 144 0.68 -7.66 9.15
N GLU A 145 -0.01 -8.05 10.23
CA GLU A 145 -0.99 -7.18 10.90
C GLU A 145 -0.36 -5.86 11.35
N ASP A 146 0.78 -5.91 12.05
CA ASP A 146 1.52 -4.71 12.49
C ASP A 146 1.93 -3.83 11.29
N SER A 147 2.20 -4.45 10.13
CA SER A 147 2.51 -3.72 8.90
C SER A 147 1.28 -3.00 8.32
N LEU A 148 0.09 -3.58 8.46
CA LEU A 148 -1.17 -2.95 8.06
C LEU A 148 -1.56 -1.82 9.00
N ASP A 149 -1.29 -1.96 10.30
CA ASP A 149 -1.42 -0.88 11.28
C ASP A 149 -0.48 0.28 10.93
N VAL A 150 0.80 -0.01 10.63
CA VAL A 150 1.76 1.01 10.18
C VAL A 150 1.32 1.68 8.87
N ALA A 151 0.80 0.91 7.91
CA ALA A 151 0.27 1.48 6.67
C ALA A 151 -0.94 2.39 6.92
N SER A 152 -1.80 2.02 7.88
CA SER A 152 -2.95 2.84 8.31
C SER A 152 -2.48 4.14 8.95
N GLU A 153 -1.51 4.07 9.88
CA GLU A 153 -0.97 5.26 10.54
C GLU A 153 -0.27 6.21 9.55
N VAL A 154 0.48 5.67 8.59
CA VAL A 154 1.05 6.49 7.49
C VAL A 154 -0.08 7.19 6.72
N SER A 155 -1.13 6.45 6.38
CA SER A 155 -2.26 6.98 5.62
C SER A 155 -2.99 8.09 6.35
N GLU A 156 -3.31 7.90 7.63
CA GLU A 156 -3.97 8.88 8.48
C GLU A 156 -3.15 10.18 8.59
N ARG A 157 -1.84 10.07 8.86
CA ARG A 157 -0.98 11.25 8.97
C ARG A 157 -0.81 12.00 7.65
N VAL A 158 -0.75 11.28 6.53
CA VAL A 158 -0.72 11.92 5.20
C VAL A 158 -2.06 12.58 4.90
N ASP A 159 -3.18 11.98 5.31
CA ASP A 159 -4.51 12.57 5.14
C ASP A 159 -4.67 13.88 5.93
N ASP A 160 -4.23 13.87 7.18
CA ASP A 160 -4.22 15.07 8.04
C ASP A 160 -3.40 16.19 7.38
N MET A 161 -2.19 15.87 6.90
CA MET A 161 -1.34 16.82 6.17
C MET A 161 -2.03 17.34 4.91
N HIS A 162 -2.65 16.47 4.11
CA HIS A 162 -3.39 16.87 2.91
C HIS A 162 -4.56 17.80 3.25
N SER A 163 -5.31 17.49 4.29
CA SER A 163 -6.42 18.30 4.79
C SER A 163 -5.97 19.68 5.27
N GLU A 164 -4.83 19.78 5.97
CA GLU A 164 -4.24 21.05 6.38
C GLU A 164 -3.82 21.92 5.19
N VAL A 165 -3.22 21.30 4.17
CA VAL A 165 -2.78 21.99 2.95
C VAL A 165 -3.98 22.52 2.18
N LEU A 166 -5.01 21.69 1.94
CA LEU A 166 -6.23 22.10 1.26
C LEU A 166 -6.96 23.20 2.02
N GLY A 167 -7.11 23.06 3.34
CA GLY A 167 -7.72 24.09 4.18
C GLY A 167 -6.95 25.41 4.17
N THR A 168 -5.63 25.38 3.98
CA THR A 168 -4.82 26.58 3.80
C THR A 168 -5.05 27.21 2.42
N LEU A 169 -5.05 26.42 1.35
CA LEU A 169 -5.26 26.89 -0.02
C LEU A 169 -6.64 27.55 -0.18
N ASP A 170 -7.70 26.96 0.39
CA ASP A 170 -9.05 27.52 0.35
C ASP A 170 -9.12 28.90 1.01
N GLN A 171 -8.49 29.07 2.18
CA GLN A 171 -8.44 30.36 2.87
C GLN A 171 -7.73 31.47 2.06
N TYR A 172 -6.77 31.10 1.22
CA TYR A 172 -6.11 32.05 0.32
C TYR A 172 -6.95 32.35 -0.93
N ALA A 173 -7.72 31.40 -1.43
CA ALA A 173 -8.61 31.59 -2.58
C ALA A 173 -9.83 32.49 -2.27
N GLU A 174 -10.26 32.54 -1.01
CA GLU A 174 -11.38 33.37 -0.55
C GLU A 174 -11.01 34.84 -0.21
N ARG A 175 -9.73 35.22 -0.35
CA ARG A 175 -9.22 36.58 -0.10
C ARG A 175 -9.03 37.40 -1.36
#